data_AF-A0A8S2QV01-F1
#
_entry.id   AF-A0A8S2QV01-F1
#
_cell.length_a   1.000
_cell.length_b   1.000
_cell.length_c   1.000
_cell.angle_alpha   90.00
_cell.angle_beta   90.00
_cell.angle_gamma   90.00
#
_symmetry.space_group_name_H-M   'P 1'
#
loop_
_entity.id
_entity.type
_entity.pdbx_description
1 polymer ?
#
loop_
_entity_poly.entity_id
_entity_poly.type
_entity_poly.pdbx_seq_one_letter_code
_entity_poly.pdbx_strand_id
1 'polypeptide(L)'
;DKDKRLTGMVIHDDAAYALRNDPSYQQTNDVKGQIRFLEDLDKIEKQKKDKLEQEKIFRAAKSRSKTNDPEAVKLKQKAKEMQQAQFEEQRQKEANETALAAIGKPKKRKLEESTNHPHPTTTTASNGPEQISPMQPSPSSSVIANSTHPHPKKRTTLVRALNMSKNNEKEKESSTAENETDGLETACYRQCHGQFCLTPTVNHFVHEIPLDFSPFLDSLANYTPTTYERIETLLKSDHSIDRVKSLILNKHIICKDLCLYYLKRIQMTNNYYKAIIELNPHLLSEAQQIDEQINENNVNDKLLFGCVAAVKGNISVCDMYNDAGSYVLHENKMKDDASIIKKLRKQGCVILGRTNLSEWAYALSENIPSGFSAVGGQCLHPDDIREDISGSSSGSAVGIKLNLFTFSLGTETQGSILSPAIHTKHVCALKPSVNAWPKDNIIPINYDQDTCGPLARTIEDIELLH
;
A
#
# COMPACT_ATOMS: atom_id res chain seq x y z
N ASP A 1 -20.27 -17.34 4.58
CA ASP A 1 -18.97 -16.87 5.08
C ASP A 1 -18.71 -15.50 4.49
N LYS A 2 -18.94 -14.42 5.25
CA LYS A 2 -18.88 -13.04 4.76
C LYS A 2 -17.45 -12.51 4.88
N ASP A 3 -16.86 -12.14 3.74
CA ASP A 3 -15.87 -11.09 3.55
C ASP A 3 -14.82 -10.92 4.67
N LYS A 4 -13.78 -11.76 4.63
CA LYS A 4 -12.51 -11.45 5.29
C LYS A 4 -11.83 -10.29 4.53
N ARG A 5 -12.24 -9.06 4.85
CA ARG A 5 -11.64 -7.81 4.37
C ARG A 5 -10.28 -7.61 5.03
N LEU A 6 -9.20 -7.81 4.27
CA LEU A 6 -7.83 -7.59 4.73
C LEU A 6 -7.44 -6.13 4.45
N THR A 7 -7.33 -5.33 5.50
CA THR A 7 -6.79 -3.97 5.45
C THR A 7 -5.40 -4.01 6.09
N GLY A 8 -4.38 -3.53 5.36
CA GLY A 8 -3.00 -3.43 5.85
C GLY A 8 -2.66 -1.99 6.20
N MET A 9 -2.05 -1.76 7.37
CA MET A 9 -1.67 -0.43 7.86
C MET A 9 -0.22 -0.47 8.35
N VAL A 10 0.56 0.58 8.05
CA VAL A 10 1.92 0.78 8.55
C VAL A 10 1.95 1.95 9.53
N ILE A 11 2.61 1.74 10.67
CA ILE A 11 2.73 2.71 11.77
C ILE A 11 4.22 2.90 12.10
N HIS A 12 4.65 4.16 12.27
CA HIS A 12 6.00 4.50 12.74
C HIS A 12 6.13 4.39 14.27
N ASP A 13 7.33 4.05 14.77
CA ASP A 13 7.58 3.72 16.19
C ASP A 13 7.21 4.85 17.19
N ASP A 14 7.27 6.12 16.78
CA ASP A 14 6.90 7.26 17.64
C ASP A 14 5.38 7.35 17.92
N ALA A 15 4.53 6.80 17.04
CA ALA A 15 3.08 6.71 17.24
C ALA A 15 2.66 5.46 18.05
N ALA A 16 3.57 4.50 18.23
CA ALA A 16 3.28 3.27 18.98
C ALA A 16 3.03 3.52 20.48
N TYR A 17 3.40 4.70 21.00
CA TYR A 17 3.18 5.06 22.41
C TYR A 17 1.71 5.43 22.69
N ALA A 18 1.02 6.06 21.75
CA ALA A 18 -0.37 6.50 21.92
C ALA A 18 -1.37 5.31 21.89
N LEU A 19 -1.13 4.32 21.03
CA LEU A 19 -2.00 3.15 20.85
C LEU A 19 -1.93 2.10 21.97
N ARG A 20 -0.87 2.07 22.79
CA ARG A 20 -0.76 1.12 23.91
C ARG A 20 -1.83 1.34 24.98
N ASN A 21 -2.45 2.53 24.99
CA ASN A 21 -3.39 2.95 26.03
C ASN A 21 -4.84 3.09 25.52
N ASP A 22 -5.13 2.71 24.28
CA ASP A 22 -6.50 2.81 23.73
C ASP A 22 -7.29 1.51 24.01
N PRO A 23 -8.41 1.58 24.78
CA PRO A 23 -9.25 0.42 25.11
C PRO A 23 -9.96 -0.22 23.89
N SER A 24 -9.87 0.41 22.71
CA SER A 24 -10.43 -0.08 21.44
C SER A 24 -9.58 -1.18 20.78
N TYR A 25 -8.32 -1.31 21.18
CA TYR A 25 -7.34 -2.20 20.54
C TYR A 25 -6.91 -3.33 21.48
N GLN A 26 -6.90 -4.57 20.98
CA GLN A 26 -6.45 -5.75 21.75
C GLN A 26 -5.19 -6.34 21.11
N GLN A 27 -4.04 -6.16 21.77
CA GLN A 27 -2.78 -6.75 21.34
C GLN A 27 -2.85 -8.29 21.47
N THR A 28 -2.57 -9.01 20.39
CA THR A 28 -2.56 -10.48 20.40
C THR A 28 -1.17 -10.99 20.78
N ASN A 29 -1.08 -11.87 21.76
CA ASN A 29 0.18 -12.45 22.23
C ASN A 29 0.51 -13.81 21.56
N ASP A 30 -0.15 -14.16 20.45
CA ASP A 30 0.11 -15.43 19.76
C ASP A 30 1.34 -15.36 18.86
N VAL A 31 2.51 -15.28 19.49
CA VAL A 31 3.82 -15.30 18.83
C VAL A 31 4.01 -16.61 18.06
N LYS A 32 3.45 -17.73 18.54
CA LYS A 32 3.57 -19.04 17.87
C LYS A 32 2.77 -19.09 16.58
N GLY A 33 1.56 -18.53 16.55
CA GLY A 33 0.77 -18.39 15.33
C GLY A 33 1.44 -17.49 14.29
N GLN A 34 2.08 -16.41 14.74
CA GLN A 34 2.84 -15.51 13.85
C GLN A 34 4.08 -16.19 13.25
N ILE A 35 4.84 -16.93 14.05
CA ILE A 35 6.01 -17.70 13.56
C ILE A 35 5.57 -18.77 12.55
N ARG A 36 4.51 -19.53 12.84
CA ARG A 36 4.00 -20.55 11.90
C ARG A 36 3.56 -19.94 10.57
N PHE A 37 2.92 -18.77 10.60
CA PHE A 37 2.52 -18.06 9.40
C PHE A 37 3.72 -17.67 8.53
N LEU A 38 4.81 -17.18 9.14
CA LEU A 38 6.05 -16.86 8.44
C LEU A 38 6.70 -18.13 7.85
N GLU A 39 6.76 -19.23 8.62
CA GLU A 39 7.27 -20.52 8.13
C GLU A 39 6.45 -21.07 6.94
N ASP A 40 5.13 -20.84 6.94
CA ASP A 40 4.26 -21.26 5.84
C ASP A 40 4.44 -20.37 4.60
N LEU A 41 4.72 -19.07 4.77
CA LEU A 41 5.11 -18.18 3.68
C LEU A 41 6.42 -18.61 3.03
N ASP A 42 7.45 -18.90 3.84
CA ASP A 42 8.75 -19.39 3.34
C ASP A 42 8.60 -20.69 2.53
N LYS A 43 7.73 -21.61 2.99
CA LYS A 43 7.42 -22.84 2.24
C LYS A 43 6.76 -22.54 0.90
N ILE A 44 5.83 -21.58 0.86
CA ILE A 44 5.13 -21.19 -0.37
C ILE A 44 6.11 -20.54 -1.37
N GLU A 45 7.01 -19.66 -0.90
CA GLU A 45 8.04 -19.06 -1.74
C GLU A 45 9.00 -20.10 -2.31
N LYS A 46 9.46 -21.04 -1.47
CA LYS A 46 10.29 -22.16 -1.91
C LYS A 46 9.59 -23.00 -2.98
N GLN A 47 8.32 -23.34 -2.77
CA GLN A 47 7.53 -24.09 -3.77
C GLN A 47 7.36 -23.34 -5.09
N LYS A 48 7.21 -22.01 -5.06
CA LYS A 48 7.16 -21.19 -6.28
C LYS A 48 8.50 -21.21 -7.02
N LYS A 49 9.61 -21.06 -6.30
CA LYS A 49 10.97 -21.11 -6.89
C LYS A 49 11.24 -22.47 -7.53
N ASP A 50 10.89 -23.57 -6.83
CA ASP A 50 11.04 -24.93 -7.33
C ASP A 50 10.19 -25.14 -8.60
N LYS A 51 8.93 -24.70 -8.62
CA LYS A 51 8.07 -24.79 -9.83
C LYS A 51 8.64 -24.03 -11.02
N LEU A 52 9.20 -22.85 -10.78
CA LEU A 52 9.75 -22.02 -11.84
C LEU A 52 11.05 -22.62 -12.42
N GLU A 53 11.87 -23.25 -11.58
CA GLU A 53 13.04 -24.04 -12.03
C GLU A 53 12.58 -25.26 -12.86
N GLN A 54 11.56 -25.98 -12.41
CA GLN A 54 10.97 -27.10 -13.15
C GLN A 54 10.44 -26.69 -14.52
N GLU A 55 9.75 -25.54 -14.60
CA GLU A 55 9.24 -25.01 -15.86
C GLU A 55 10.37 -24.63 -16.83
N LYS A 56 11.43 -23.99 -16.34
CA LYS A 56 12.63 -23.67 -17.13
C LYS A 56 13.29 -24.94 -17.70
N ILE A 57 13.45 -25.98 -16.88
CA ILE A 57 14.01 -27.28 -17.28
C ILE A 57 13.13 -27.93 -18.36
N PHE A 58 11.81 -27.92 -18.18
CA PHE A 58 10.87 -28.50 -19.14
C PHE A 58 10.81 -27.74 -20.47
N ARG A 59 10.89 -26.40 -20.41
CA ARG A 59 10.96 -25.52 -21.59
C ARG A 59 12.24 -25.74 -22.38
N ALA A 60 13.38 -25.88 -21.69
CA ALA A 60 14.65 -26.22 -22.31
C ALA A 60 14.61 -27.61 -22.99
N ALA A 61 14.03 -28.61 -22.33
CA ALA A 61 13.91 -29.97 -22.88
C ALA A 61 12.97 -30.08 -24.11
N LYS A 62 11.96 -29.19 -24.23
CA LYS A 62 11.07 -29.10 -25.40
C LYS A 62 11.68 -28.36 -26.58
N SER A 63 12.77 -27.61 -26.39
CA SER A 63 13.44 -26.90 -27.48
C SER A 63 14.03 -27.88 -28.50
N ARG A 64 13.83 -27.60 -29.79
CA ARG A 64 14.25 -28.46 -30.91
C ARG A 64 15.63 -28.10 -31.46
N SER A 65 16.43 -27.27 -30.78
CA SER A 65 17.75 -26.89 -31.31
C SER A 65 18.71 -28.07 -31.27
N LYS A 66 19.28 -28.42 -32.42
CA LYS A 66 20.38 -29.38 -32.54
C LYS A 66 21.70 -28.68 -32.22
N THR A 67 21.87 -28.23 -30.99
CA THR A 67 23.17 -27.74 -30.51
C THR A 67 23.82 -28.85 -29.69
N ASN A 68 25.02 -29.28 -30.10
CA ASN A 68 25.88 -30.23 -29.37
C ASN A 68 26.49 -29.56 -28.12
N ASP A 69 25.66 -28.88 -27.34
CA ASP A 69 26.06 -28.17 -26.13
C ASP A 69 25.97 -29.14 -24.94
N PRO A 70 27.09 -29.41 -24.21
CA PRO A 70 27.10 -30.30 -23.05
C PRO A 70 26.13 -29.88 -21.92
N GLU A 71 25.77 -28.59 -21.80
CA GLU A 71 24.78 -28.15 -20.81
C GLU A 71 23.34 -28.52 -21.20
N ALA A 72 23.01 -28.43 -22.50
CA ALA A 72 21.69 -28.82 -23.01
C ALA A 72 21.40 -30.32 -22.81
N VAL A 73 22.44 -31.16 -22.89
CA VAL A 73 22.34 -32.60 -22.61
C VAL A 73 22.07 -32.86 -21.13
N LYS A 74 22.77 -32.16 -20.21
CA LYS A 74 22.53 -32.26 -18.77
C LYS A 74 21.11 -31.81 -18.39
N LEU A 75 20.63 -30.71 -18.97
CA LEU A 75 19.26 -30.22 -18.76
C LEU A 75 18.20 -31.22 -19.23
N LYS A 76 18.42 -31.86 -20.39
CA LYS A 76 17.52 -32.90 -20.92
C LYS A 76 17.52 -34.17 -20.07
N GLN A 77 18.68 -34.55 -19.52
CA GLN A 77 18.78 -35.66 -18.57
C GLN A 77 18.05 -35.34 -17.26
N LYS A 78 18.28 -34.15 -16.68
CA LYS A 78 17.57 -33.67 -15.48
C LYS A 78 16.06 -33.63 -15.68
N ALA A 79 15.59 -33.23 -16.86
CA ALA A 79 14.17 -33.26 -17.22
C ALA A 79 13.58 -34.68 -17.26
N LYS A 80 14.34 -35.67 -17.76
CA LYS A 80 13.92 -37.07 -17.85
C LYS A 80 13.84 -37.73 -16.46
N GLU A 81 14.85 -37.49 -15.62
CA GLU A 81 14.88 -37.97 -14.23
C GLU A 81 13.70 -37.38 -13.43
N MET A 82 13.41 -36.10 -13.60
CA MET A 82 12.28 -35.43 -12.96
C MET A 82 10.92 -36.01 -13.40
N GLN A 83 10.75 -36.36 -14.68
CA GLN A 83 9.53 -37.03 -15.16
C GLN A 83 9.39 -38.45 -14.57
N GLN A 84 10.49 -39.19 -14.46
CA GLN A 84 10.46 -40.51 -13.84
C GLN A 84 10.08 -40.43 -12.36
N ALA A 85 10.66 -39.48 -11.62
CA ALA A 85 10.32 -39.24 -10.22
C ALA A 85 8.84 -38.86 -10.03
N GLN A 86 8.28 -38.01 -10.90
CA GLN A 86 6.85 -37.65 -10.85
C GLN A 86 5.95 -38.87 -11.11
N PHE A 87 6.29 -39.71 -12.07
CA PHE A 87 5.52 -40.91 -12.38
C PHE A 87 5.59 -41.93 -11.23
N GLU A 88 6.74 -42.03 -10.57
CA GLU A 88 6.94 -42.91 -9.42
C GLU A 88 6.22 -42.40 -8.16
N GLU A 89 6.22 -41.08 -7.92
CA GLU A 89 5.43 -40.46 -6.86
C GLU A 89 3.92 -40.64 -7.10
N GLN A 90 3.47 -40.49 -8.34
CA GLN A 90 2.08 -40.73 -8.71
C GLN A 90 1.69 -42.19 -8.49
N ARG A 91 2.54 -43.14 -8.91
CA ARG A 91 2.34 -44.57 -8.65
C ARG A 91 2.30 -44.88 -7.15
N GLN A 92 3.13 -44.23 -6.35
CA GLN A 92 3.14 -44.40 -4.90
C GLN A 92 1.90 -43.79 -4.23
N LYS A 93 1.41 -42.65 -4.72
CA LYS A 93 0.13 -42.07 -4.29
C LYS A 93 -1.05 -42.97 -4.63
N GLU A 94 -1.10 -43.51 -5.85
CA GLU A 94 -2.13 -44.46 -6.27
C GLU A 94 -2.10 -45.75 -5.43
N ALA A 95 -0.91 -46.25 -5.09
CA ALA A 95 -0.75 -47.40 -4.19
C ALA A 95 -1.25 -47.10 -2.76
N ASN A 96 -0.92 -45.92 -2.23
CA ASN A 96 -1.38 -45.47 -0.91
C ASN A 96 -2.90 -45.24 -0.87
N GLU A 97 -3.46 -44.67 -1.94
CA GLU A 97 -4.91 -44.48 -2.09
C GLU A 97 -5.64 -45.83 -2.17
N THR A 98 -5.09 -46.78 -2.93
CA THR A 98 -5.61 -48.15 -3.03
C THR A 98 -5.56 -48.87 -1.67
N ALA A 99 -4.49 -48.70 -0.90
CA ALA A 99 -4.37 -49.25 0.46
C ALA A 99 -5.38 -48.62 1.44
N LEU A 100 -5.59 -47.29 1.37
CA LEU A 100 -6.60 -46.59 2.17
C LEU A 100 -8.03 -47.02 1.82
N ALA A 101 -8.31 -47.29 0.54
CA ALA A 101 -9.60 -47.84 0.10
C ALA A 101 -9.83 -49.27 0.61
N ALA A 102 -8.77 -50.08 0.75
CA ALA A 102 -8.84 -51.45 1.24
C ALA A 102 -9.06 -51.59 2.76
N ILE A 103 -8.70 -50.57 3.55
CA ILE A 103 -8.80 -50.61 5.03
C ILE A 103 -10.25 -50.52 5.55
N GLY A 104 -11.21 -50.08 4.73
CA GLY A 104 -12.66 -50.13 5.06
C GLY A 104 -13.09 -49.22 6.23
N LYS A 105 -14.35 -48.76 6.22
CA LYS A 105 -14.90 -47.92 7.30
C LYS A 105 -15.02 -48.72 8.61
N PRO A 106 -14.67 -48.15 9.78
CA PRO A 106 -14.70 -48.87 11.04
C PRO A 106 -16.13 -49.30 11.41
N LYS A 107 -16.31 -50.58 11.78
CA LYS A 107 -17.57 -51.13 12.29
C LYS A 107 -17.88 -50.50 13.66
N LYS A 108 -19.01 -49.78 13.77
CA LYS A 108 -19.60 -49.43 15.08
C LYS A 108 -20.00 -50.73 15.80
N ARG A 109 -19.54 -50.91 17.04
CA ARG A 109 -20.01 -51.98 17.94
C ARG A 109 -21.48 -51.71 18.33
N LYS A 110 -22.34 -52.72 18.25
CA LYS A 110 -23.71 -52.71 18.77
C LYS A 110 -23.68 -52.90 20.30
N LEU A 111 -24.46 -52.10 21.03
CA LEU A 111 -24.85 -52.42 22.42
C LEU A 111 -25.79 -53.64 22.38
N GLU A 112 -25.60 -54.59 23.29
CA GLU A 112 -26.54 -55.68 23.54
C GLU A 112 -27.56 -55.25 24.59
N GLU A 113 -28.85 -55.34 24.24
CA GLU A 113 -29.95 -55.55 25.17
C GLU A 113 -30.20 -57.05 25.28
N SER A 114 -30.30 -57.58 26.50
CA SER A 114 -30.97 -58.85 26.76
C SER A 114 -31.78 -58.79 28.06
N THR A 115 -32.85 -59.57 28.05
CA THR A 115 -34.15 -59.36 28.69
C THR A 115 -34.38 -60.14 30.00
N ASN A 116 -35.26 -59.58 30.85
CA ASN A 116 -36.30 -60.18 31.71
C ASN A 116 -35.98 -61.15 32.88
N HIS A 117 -36.43 -60.76 34.08
CA HIS A 117 -37.20 -61.60 35.02
C HIS A 117 -38.26 -60.78 35.79
N PRO A 118 -39.40 -61.38 36.25
CA PRO A 118 -40.59 -60.62 36.67
C PRO A 118 -40.91 -60.59 38.19
N HIS A 119 -41.49 -59.45 38.62
CA HIS A 119 -42.43 -59.16 39.75
C HIS A 119 -42.04 -59.47 41.23
N PRO A 120 -42.65 -58.83 42.28
CA PRO A 120 -43.98 -58.17 42.33
C PRO A 120 -44.12 -56.80 43.07
N THR A 121 -45.33 -56.25 42.90
CA THR A 121 -46.13 -55.14 43.51
C THR A 121 -45.83 -54.53 44.89
N THR A 122 -46.06 -53.20 45.03
CA THR A 122 -46.95 -52.50 46.02
C THR A 122 -46.94 -50.96 45.75
N THR A 123 -48.07 -50.31 45.39
CA THR A 123 -48.90 -49.33 46.17
C THR A 123 -48.10 -48.26 46.97
N THR A 124 -48.35 -46.93 46.96
CA THR A 124 -49.62 -46.17 47.07
C THR A 124 -49.41 -44.64 46.91
N ALA A 125 -50.37 -43.97 46.23
CA ALA A 125 -51.08 -42.72 46.52
C ALA A 125 -50.43 -41.38 47.02
N SER A 126 -50.80 -40.31 46.28
CA SER A 126 -51.42 -39.02 46.74
C SER A 126 -50.56 -37.94 47.42
N ASN A 127 -50.78 -36.62 47.38
CA ASN A 127 -51.76 -35.66 46.83
C ASN A 127 -51.07 -34.26 46.79
N GLY A 128 -51.57 -33.29 45.99
CA GLY A 128 -51.13 -31.87 45.94
C GLY A 128 -51.53 -31.02 47.16
N PRO A 129 -51.70 -29.66 47.09
CA PRO A 129 -51.70 -28.78 45.92
C PRO A 129 -51.07 -27.35 46.12
N GLU A 130 -51.33 -26.49 45.12
CA GLU A 130 -50.97 -25.09 44.84
C GLU A 130 -51.24 -24.01 45.91
N GLN A 131 -50.59 -22.83 45.77
CA GLN A 131 -51.14 -21.52 46.17
C GLN A 131 -50.56 -20.32 45.38
N ILE A 132 -51.36 -19.25 45.34
CA ILE A 132 -51.41 -18.09 44.42
C ILE A 132 -50.81 -16.78 45.04
N SER A 133 -50.44 -15.82 44.18
CA SER A 133 -49.85 -14.44 44.30
C SER A 133 -50.41 -13.45 45.36
N PRO A 134 -49.82 -12.23 45.59
CA PRO A 134 -50.18 -11.00 44.81
C PRO A 134 -49.12 -9.83 44.69
N MET A 135 -49.57 -8.71 44.09
CA MET A 135 -48.95 -7.49 43.48
C MET A 135 -48.26 -6.38 44.35
N GLN A 136 -47.26 -5.69 43.72
CA GLN A 136 -46.89 -4.23 43.65
C GLN A 136 -46.61 -3.37 44.92
N PRO A 137 -45.88 -2.19 44.90
CA PRO A 137 -45.78 -1.16 43.83
C PRO A 137 -44.41 -0.44 43.58
N SER A 138 -44.41 0.45 42.57
CA SER A 138 -43.35 1.40 42.13
C SER A 138 -43.14 2.62 43.05
N PRO A 139 -42.03 3.36 42.91
CA PRO A 139 -42.17 4.74 42.40
C PRO A 139 -41.12 5.16 41.36
N SER A 140 -41.55 6.17 40.60
CA SER A 140 -40.87 6.96 39.58
C SER A 140 -39.68 7.80 40.08
N SER A 141 -38.61 7.87 39.29
CA SER A 141 -37.91 9.13 39.01
C SER A 141 -37.12 9.04 37.69
N SER A 142 -37.22 10.13 36.96
CA SER A 142 -36.71 10.40 35.61
C SER A 142 -35.22 10.74 35.59
N VAL A 143 -34.43 10.07 34.75
CA VAL A 143 -33.20 10.63 34.16
C VAL A 143 -33.09 10.16 32.71
N ILE A 144 -33.06 11.12 31.80
CA ILE A 144 -32.79 10.95 30.38
C ILE A 144 -31.30 10.62 30.23
N ALA A 145 -30.98 9.43 29.73
CA ALA A 145 -29.62 9.06 29.35
C ALA A 145 -29.61 8.60 27.89
N ASN A 146 -28.86 9.34 27.06
CA ASN A 146 -28.58 9.04 25.67
C ASN A 146 -28.00 7.62 25.51
N SER A 147 -28.73 6.76 24.81
CA SER A 147 -28.23 5.46 24.36
C SER A 147 -27.36 5.68 23.12
N THR A 148 -26.05 5.62 23.34
CA THR A 148 -25.03 5.44 22.32
C THR A 148 -25.19 4.06 21.68
N HIS A 149 -25.46 4.02 20.38
CA HIS A 149 -25.32 2.80 19.60
C HIS A 149 -23.83 2.42 19.53
N PRO A 150 -23.42 1.20 19.92
CA PRO A 150 -22.04 0.77 19.75
C PRO A 150 -21.74 0.53 18.28
N HIS A 151 -20.78 1.28 17.74
CA HIS A 151 -20.22 1.03 16.40
C HIS A 151 -19.68 -0.41 16.30
N PRO A 152 -19.85 -1.09 15.15
CA PRO A 152 -19.31 -2.44 14.97
C PRO A 152 -17.79 -2.39 14.99
N LYS A 153 -17.17 -3.18 15.88
CA LYS A 153 -15.72 -3.33 16.02
C LYS A 153 -15.12 -3.79 14.68
N LYS A 154 -14.42 -2.91 13.98
CA LYS A 154 -13.59 -3.24 12.81
C LYS A 154 -12.37 -4.03 13.28
N ARG A 155 -12.13 -5.20 12.68
CA ARG A 155 -11.01 -6.08 13.03
C ARG A 155 -9.82 -5.73 12.12
N THR A 156 -8.91 -4.91 12.61
CA THR A 156 -7.70 -4.50 11.88
C THR A 156 -6.52 -5.34 12.35
N THR A 157 -5.81 -5.99 11.42
CA THR A 157 -4.58 -6.73 11.74
C THR A 157 -3.42 -5.74 11.74
N LEU A 158 -2.86 -5.49 12.92
CA LEU A 158 -1.66 -4.67 13.09
C LEU A 158 -0.44 -5.51 12.68
N VAL A 159 0.24 -5.13 11.59
CA VAL A 159 1.53 -5.74 11.22
C VAL A 159 2.62 -4.82 11.75
N ARG A 160 3.31 -5.26 12.80
CA ARG A 160 4.51 -4.58 13.30
C ARG A 160 5.64 -4.86 12.31
N ALA A 161 6.25 -3.81 11.76
CA ALA A 161 7.44 -3.93 10.91
C ALA A 161 8.63 -4.39 11.76
N LEU A 162 8.79 -5.70 11.93
CA LEU A 162 10.05 -6.29 12.38
C LEU A 162 10.94 -6.42 11.16
N ASN A 163 11.96 -5.56 11.08
CA ASN A 163 13.15 -5.63 10.21
C ASN A 163 13.08 -6.68 9.08
N MET A 164 12.58 -6.28 7.91
CA MET A 164 12.71 -7.06 6.67
C MET A 164 14.10 -6.91 6.00
N SER A 165 15.06 -6.23 6.61
CA SER A 165 16.46 -6.29 6.21
C SER A 165 17.12 -7.53 6.80
N LYS A 166 17.11 -8.65 6.06
CA LYS A 166 18.19 -9.64 6.07
C LYS A 166 18.07 -10.64 4.90
N ASN A 167 19.19 -10.77 4.20
CA ASN A 167 19.61 -11.84 3.27
C ASN A 167 19.37 -11.60 1.77
N ASN A 168 20.23 -10.78 1.16
CA ASN A 168 20.63 -10.92 -0.24
C ASN A 168 22.17 -10.90 -0.40
N GLU A 169 22.88 -11.52 0.54
CA GLU A 169 24.30 -11.85 0.38
C GLU A 169 24.44 -13.37 0.24
N LYS A 170 24.29 -13.88 -0.99
CA LYS A 170 24.85 -15.15 -1.49
C LYS A 170 24.39 -15.36 -2.92
N GLU A 171 25.10 -14.75 -3.85
CA GLU A 171 25.30 -15.22 -5.24
C GLU A 171 26.28 -14.25 -5.93
N LYS A 172 27.53 -14.27 -5.46
CA LYS A 172 28.69 -13.80 -6.21
C LYS A 172 29.60 -15.00 -6.36
N GLU A 173 29.56 -15.65 -7.52
CA GLU A 173 30.75 -16.27 -8.12
C GLU A 173 30.49 -16.68 -9.59
N SER A 174 31.47 -16.33 -10.42
CA SER A 174 31.74 -16.74 -11.81
C SER A 174 30.77 -16.33 -12.93
N SER A 175 31.16 -15.30 -13.68
CA SER A 175 31.52 -15.48 -15.10
C SER A 175 32.18 -14.21 -15.65
N THR A 176 33.49 -14.27 -15.83
CA THR A 176 34.26 -13.32 -16.63
C THR A 176 34.02 -13.60 -18.11
N ALA A 177 33.50 -12.62 -18.84
CA ALA A 177 33.63 -12.55 -20.29
C ALA A 177 33.69 -11.08 -20.70
N GLU A 178 34.90 -10.66 -21.08
CA GLU A 178 35.17 -9.40 -21.77
C GLU A 178 34.56 -9.50 -23.19
N ASN A 179 33.89 -8.44 -23.64
CA ASN A 179 33.85 -8.07 -25.05
C ASN A 179 33.43 -6.61 -25.22
N GLU A 180 34.03 -6.02 -26.24
CA GLU A 180 34.29 -4.62 -26.47
C GLU A 180 33.07 -3.78 -26.89
N THR A 181 33.20 -2.50 -26.55
CA THR A 181 32.48 -1.27 -26.89
C THR A 181 31.71 -1.21 -28.22
N ASP A 182 30.48 -0.70 -28.15
CA ASP A 182 30.06 0.41 -29.02
C ASP A 182 28.94 1.25 -28.37
N GLY A 183 28.97 2.56 -28.65
CA GLY A 183 28.53 3.65 -27.76
C GLY A 183 27.06 3.71 -27.33
N LEU A 184 26.88 4.03 -26.04
CA LEU A 184 25.73 4.72 -25.44
C LEU A 184 26.17 5.16 -24.03
N GLU A 185 26.85 6.30 -23.94
CA GLU A 185 27.10 6.98 -22.65
C GLU A 185 25.76 7.49 -22.10
N THR A 186 25.06 6.62 -21.39
CA THR A 186 23.95 7.00 -20.50
C THR A 186 24.40 6.72 -19.09
N ALA A 187 24.30 7.74 -18.24
CA ALA A 187 24.69 7.68 -16.84
C ALA A 187 23.87 6.59 -16.12
N CYS A 188 24.44 5.40 -16.03
CA CYS A 188 23.97 4.33 -15.18
C CYS A 188 25.19 3.64 -14.57
N TYR A 189 25.38 3.89 -13.27
CA TYR A 189 25.95 2.95 -12.31
C TYR A 189 27.14 2.11 -12.82
N ARG A 190 28.37 2.67 -12.82
CA ARG A 190 29.57 1.80 -12.84
C ARG A 190 29.75 1.17 -11.45
N GLN A 191 29.79 -0.16 -11.40
CA GLN A 191 30.38 -0.89 -10.29
C GLN A 191 31.91 -0.69 -10.31
N CYS A 192 32.39 0.38 -9.69
CA CYS A 192 33.82 0.60 -9.50
C CYS A 192 34.26 0.12 -8.10
N HIS A 193 34.87 -1.07 -8.04
CA HIS A 193 35.89 -1.45 -7.04
C HIS A 193 35.68 -0.98 -5.59
N GLY A 194 34.51 -1.28 -5.00
CA GLY A 194 34.33 -1.20 -3.54
C GLY A 194 34.31 0.20 -2.91
N GLN A 195 34.23 1.27 -3.71
CA GLN A 195 33.99 2.64 -3.23
C GLN A 195 33.06 3.37 -4.20
N PHE A 196 31.88 3.75 -3.73
CA PHE A 196 30.88 4.48 -4.51
C PHE A 196 31.18 5.98 -4.51
N CYS A 197 31.44 6.55 -5.68
CA CYS A 197 31.46 8.00 -5.90
C CYS A 197 30.41 8.36 -6.96
N LEU A 198 29.44 9.20 -6.61
CA LEU A 198 28.56 9.86 -7.56
C LEU A 198 29.28 11.08 -8.10
N THR A 199 29.45 11.17 -9.43
CA THR A 199 29.78 12.45 -10.06
C THR A 199 28.53 13.32 -10.12
N PRO A 200 28.64 14.65 -9.92
CA PRO A 200 27.50 15.56 -9.70
C PRO A 200 26.79 15.98 -10.99
N THR A 201 26.79 15.13 -12.02
CA THR A 201 26.15 15.43 -13.30
C THR A 201 24.71 14.96 -13.27
N VAL A 202 23.82 15.93 -13.07
CA VAL A 202 22.37 15.98 -13.34
C VAL A 202 21.72 14.63 -13.69
N ASN A 203 20.83 14.15 -12.81
CA ASN A 203 19.96 12.98 -13.00
C ASN A 203 18.92 13.26 -14.11
N HIS A 204 19.37 13.51 -15.34
CA HIS A 204 18.52 13.79 -16.50
C HIS A 204 18.49 12.61 -17.45
N PHE A 205 17.29 12.07 -17.65
CA PHE A 205 17.02 11.04 -18.66
C PHE A 205 16.52 11.67 -19.95
N VAL A 206 16.82 11.05 -21.09
CA VAL A 206 16.48 11.56 -22.44
C VAL A 206 14.97 11.86 -22.60
N HIS A 207 14.13 11.15 -21.87
CA HIS A 207 12.67 11.26 -21.93
C HIS A 207 12.06 11.97 -20.72
N GLU A 208 12.89 12.52 -19.84
CA GLU A 208 12.41 13.23 -18.66
C GLU A 208 11.75 14.55 -19.09
N ILE A 209 10.55 14.79 -18.58
CA ILE A 209 9.80 16.01 -18.82
C ILE A 209 9.93 16.91 -17.58
N PRO A 210 10.50 18.12 -17.70
CA PRO A 210 10.62 19.02 -16.56
C PRO A 210 9.25 19.51 -16.10
N LEU A 211 9.13 19.81 -14.79
CA LEU A 211 7.92 20.41 -14.25
C LEU A 211 7.65 21.79 -14.88
N ASP A 212 6.42 21.99 -15.35
CA ASP A 212 5.98 23.29 -15.84
C ASP A 212 5.54 24.21 -14.70
N PHE A 213 6.34 25.26 -14.45
CA PHE A 213 6.02 26.31 -13.49
C PHE A 213 5.40 27.56 -14.13
N SER A 214 5.26 27.59 -15.46
CA SER A 214 4.76 28.76 -16.19
C SER A 214 3.43 29.31 -15.65
N PRO A 215 2.44 28.48 -15.22
CA PRO A 215 1.18 29.00 -14.69
C PRO A 215 1.31 29.73 -13.35
N PHE A 216 2.47 29.62 -12.68
CA PHE A 216 2.66 30.10 -11.31
C PHE A 216 3.71 31.22 -11.19
N LEU A 217 4.42 31.56 -12.27
CA LEU A 217 5.59 32.46 -12.23
C LEU A 217 5.26 33.81 -11.60
N ASP A 218 4.17 34.45 -12.01
CA ASP A 218 3.76 35.76 -11.48
C ASP A 218 3.41 35.69 -9.99
N SER A 219 2.70 34.64 -9.57
CA SER A 219 2.34 34.47 -8.15
C SER A 219 3.57 34.12 -7.31
N LEU A 220 4.49 33.31 -7.83
CA LEU A 220 5.75 32.95 -7.17
C LEU A 220 6.73 34.13 -7.08
N ALA A 221 6.70 35.06 -8.03
CA ALA A 221 7.50 36.29 -8.00
C ALA A 221 7.02 37.26 -6.92
N ASN A 222 5.71 37.30 -6.68
CA ASN A 222 5.09 38.13 -5.64
C ASN A 222 5.04 37.45 -4.26
N TYR A 223 5.39 36.17 -4.17
CA TYR A 223 5.39 35.42 -2.92
C TYR A 223 6.63 35.70 -2.08
N THR A 224 6.44 36.37 -0.94
CA THR A 224 7.56 36.91 -0.15
C THR A 224 8.27 35.84 0.71
N PRO A 225 9.58 35.99 0.97
CA PRO A 225 10.31 35.15 1.93
C PRO A 225 9.67 35.16 3.33
N THR A 226 9.19 36.32 3.78
CA THR A 226 8.51 36.45 5.08
C THR A 226 7.24 35.59 5.15
N THR A 227 6.44 35.54 4.08
CA THR A 227 5.26 34.67 4.01
C THR A 227 5.67 33.20 4.07
N TYR A 228 6.71 32.82 3.33
CA TYR A 228 7.26 31.46 3.36
C TYR A 228 7.69 31.04 4.76
N GLU A 229 8.53 31.84 5.42
CA GLU A 229 9.04 31.55 6.77
C GLU A 229 7.93 31.48 7.82
N ARG A 230 6.91 32.34 7.69
CA ARG A 230 5.72 32.29 8.56
C ARG A 230 4.99 30.96 8.42
N ILE A 231 4.71 30.52 7.18
CA ILE A 231 4.00 29.26 6.94
C ILE A 231 4.85 28.06 7.37
N GLU A 232 6.16 28.07 7.04
CA GLU A 232 7.11 27.06 7.51
C GLU A 232 7.05 26.93 9.04
N THR A 233 7.08 28.05 9.76
CA THR A 233 7.03 28.05 11.23
C THR A 233 5.71 27.50 11.76
N LEU A 234 4.58 27.86 11.15
CA LEU A 234 3.24 27.41 11.57
C LEU A 234 3.02 25.91 11.38
N LEU A 235 3.69 25.30 10.40
CA LEU A 235 3.58 23.89 10.03
C LEU A 235 4.73 23.02 10.57
N LYS A 236 5.85 23.62 11.01
CA LYS A 236 7.07 22.92 11.45
C LYS A 236 6.82 21.85 12.51
N SER A 237 5.94 22.13 13.47
CA SER A 237 5.65 21.23 14.59
C SER A 237 4.58 20.20 14.28
N ASP A 238 3.66 20.55 13.38
CA ASP A 238 2.48 19.77 13.08
C ASP A 238 1.96 20.18 11.71
N HIS A 239 1.93 19.21 10.81
CA HIS A 239 1.50 19.36 9.44
C HIS A 239 0.33 18.41 9.15
N SER A 240 -0.41 17.98 10.18
CA SER A 240 -1.62 17.16 10.03
C SER A 240 -2.73 17.86 9.23
N ILE A 241 -3.67 17.08 8.73
CA ILE A 241 -4.87 17.57 8.03
C ILE A 241 -5.64 18.54 8.93
N ASP A 242 -5.88 18.16 10.18
CA ASP A 242 -6.62 18.98 11.14
C ASP A 242 -5.91 20.32 11.42
N ARG A 243 -4.58 20.30 11.53
CA ARG A 243 -3.78 21.51 11.73
C ARG A 243 -3.86 22.45 10.53
N VAL A 244 -3.64 21.92 9.32
CA VAL A 244 -3.73 22.71 8.08
C VAL A 244 -5.11 23.32 7.95
N LYS A 245 -6.16 22.51 8.08
CA LYS A 245 -7.55 22.97 8.04
C LYS A 245 -7.81 24.07 9.07
N SER A 246 -7.39 23.87 10.31
CA SER A 246 -7.54 24.88 11.38
C SER A 246 -6.86 26.21 11.05
N LEU A 247 -5.65 26.17 10.50
CA LEU A 247 -4.92 27.39 10.12
C LEU A 247 -5.63 28.16 9.00
N ILE A 248 -6.21 27.45 8.03
CA ILE A 248 -7.01 28.04 6.95
C ILE A 248 -8.32 28.64 7.50
N LEU A 249 -9.08 27.87 8.28
CA LEU A 249 -10.36 28.31 8.85
C LEU A 249 -10.22 29.56 9.72
N ASN A 250 -9.15 29.62 10.51
CA ASN A 250 -8.86 30.76 11.38
C ASN A 250 -8.14 31.91 10.67
N LYS A 251 -7.97 31.84 9.33
CA LYS A 251 -7.30 32.86 8.51
C LYS A 251 -5.86 33.15 8.93
N HIS A 252 -5.20 32.21 9.60
CA HIS A 252 -3.77 32.31 9.90
C HIS A 252 -2.93 32.10 8.63
N ILE A 253 -3.44 31.28 7.71
CA ILE A 253 -2.91 31.03 6.38
C ILE A 253 -4.07 31.17 5.38
N ILE A 254 -3.78 31.67 4.18
CA ILE A 254 -4.70 31.60 3.04
C ILE A 254 -4.30 30.41 2.15
N CYS A 255 -5.26 29.72 1.57
CA CYS A 255 -5.06 28.48 0.81
C CYS A 255 -4.13 28.70 -0.38
N LYS A 256 -4.24 29.86 -1.06
CA LYS A 256 -3.34 30.23 -2.15
C LYS A 256 -1.88 30.33 -1.69
N ASP A 257 -1.60 30.95 -0.54
CA ASP A 257 -0.25 31.06 0.02
C ASP A 257 0.31 29.69 0.42
N LEU A 258 -0.55 28.80 0.95
CA LEU A 258 -0.17 27.42 1.26
C LEU A 258 0.24 26.65 -0.01
N CYS A 259 -0.47 26.84 -1.13
CA CYS A 259 -0.10 26.25 -2.41
C CYS A 259 1.24 26.81 -2.92
N LEU A 260 1.46 28.12 -2.82
CA LEU A 260 2.73 28.76 -3.20
C LEU A 260 3.89 28.31 -2.31
N TYR A 261 3.65 28.08 -1.02
CA TYR A 261 4.59 27.47 -0.09
C TYR A 261 5.06 26.10 -0.59
N TYR A 262 4.13 25.20 -0.94
CA TYR A 262 4.49 23.88 -1.48
C TYR A 262 5.21 24.01 -2.82
N LEU A 263 4.75 24.86 -3.73
CA LEU A 263 5.43 25.10 -5.02
C LEU A 263 6.88 25.56 -4.82
N LYS A 264 7.16 26.45 -3.85
CA LYS A 264 8.52 26.86 -3.53
C LYS A 264 9.37 25.71 -3.00
N ARG A 265 8.83 24.86 -2.11
CA ARG A 265 9.54 23.66 -1.66
C ARG A 265 9.84 22.72 -2.82
N ILE A 266 8.91 22.54 -3.75
CA ILE A 266 9.10 21.70 -4.93
C ILE A 266 10.19 22.30 -5.85
N GLN A 267 10.22 23.61 -6.07
CA GLN A 267 11.30 24.28 -6.81
C GLN A 267 12.69 24.00 -6.20
N MET A 268 12.78 23.98 -4.87
CA MET A 268 14.03 23.76 -4.15
C MET A 268 14.48 22.29 -4.13
N THR A 269 13.54 21.34 -4.21
CA THR A 269 13.81 19.93 -3.88
C THR A 269 13.65 18.98 -5.06
N ASN A 270 12.71 19.23 -5.97
CA ASN A 270 12.31 18.22 -6.96
C ASN A 270 13.35 17.97 -8.04
N ASN A 271 14.23 18.94 -8.33
CA ASN A 271 15.37 18.72 -9.23
C ASN A 271 16.33 17.63 -8.73
N TYR A 272 16.32 17.35 -7.44
CA TYR A 272 17.13 16.31 -6.81
C TYR A 272 16.30 15.04 -6.52
N TYR A 273 15.19 15.18 -5.80
CA TYR A 273 14.44 14.02 -5.29
C TYR A 273 13.37 13.47 -6.24
N LYS A 274 12.99 14.23 -7.29
CA LYS A 274 12.06 13.81 -8.35
C LYS A 274 10.78 13.13 -7.82
N ALA A 275 10.20 13.68 -6.77
CA ALA A 275 8.99 13.15 -6.11
C ALA A 275 7.70 13.55 -6.83
N ILE A 276 7.70 14.68 -7.55
CA ILE A 276 6.59 15.23 -8.31
C ILE A 276 6.89 15.05 -9.81
N ILE A 277 5.90 14.56 -10.56
CA ILE A 277 6.00 14.33 -12.02
C ILE A 277 5.21 15.36 -12.83
N GLU A 278 4.17 15.96 -12.26
CA GLU A 278 3.36 16.99 -12.93
C GLU A 278 2.70 17.90 -11.89
N LEU A 279 2.57 19.20 -12.18
CA LEU A 279 1.84 20.17 -11.35
C LEU A 279 0.48 20.46 -12.00
N ASN A 280 -0.58 20.59 -11.18
CA ASN A 280 -1.91 20.95 -11.67
C ASN A 280 -1.91 22.42 -12.12
N PRO A 281 -2.15 22.73 -13.42
CA PRO A 281 -2.15 24.12 -13.90
C PRO A 281 -3.25 24.96 -13.25
N HIS A 282 -4.31 24.34 -12.73
CA HIS A 282 -5.44 25.01 -12.07
C HIS A 282 -5.26 25.14 -10.55
N LEU A 283 -4.10 24.76 -9.99
CA LEU A 283 -3.84 24.75 -8.54
C LEU A 283 -4.21 26.07 -7.85
N LEU A 284 -3.75 27.20 -8.38
CA LEU A 284 -3.96 28.50 -7.72
C LEU A 284 -5.40 29.01 -7.88
N SER A 285 -6.10 28.66 -8.96
CA SER A 285 -7.51 29.02 -9.13
C SER A 285 -8.41 28.16 -8.24
N GLU A 286 -8.12 26.87 -8.08
CA GLU A 286 -8.78 26.00 -7.10
C GLU A 286 -8.57 26.52 -5.66
N ALA A 287 -7.33 26.89 -5.32
CA ALA A 287 -7.03 27.45 -3.99
C ALA A 287 -7.74 28.79 -3.73
N GLN A 288 -7.85 29.64 -4.75
CA GLN A 288 -8.59 30.91 -4.63
C GLN A 288 -10.08 30.68 -4.35
N GLN A 289 -10.70 29.66 -4.96
CA GLN A 289 -12.10 29.32 -4.67
C GLN A 289 -12.32 28.85 -3.22
N ILE A 290 -11.30 28.23 -2.61
CA ILE A 290 -11.33 27.91 -1.17
C ILE A 290 -11.30 29.18 -0.34
N ASP A 291 -10.39 30.12 -0.67
CA ASP A 291 -10.25 31.39 0.04
C ASP A 291 -11.53 32.25 -0.06
N GLU A 292 -12.21 32.24 -1.22
CA GLU A 292 -13.49 32.91 -1.43
C GLU A 292 -14.60 32.32 -0.54
N GLN A 293 -14.70 30.99 -0.44
CA GLN A 293 -15.68 30.32 0.43
C GLN A 293 -15.52 30.68 1.92
N ILE A 294 -14.28 30.93 2.37
CA ILE A 294 -14.02 31.39 3.75
C ILE A 294 -14.58 32.79 3.95
N ASN A 295 -14.41 33.68 2.97
CA ASN A 295 -14.90 35.06 3.06
C ASN A 295 -16.42 35.13 3.03
N GLU A 296 -17.07 34.18 2.34
CA GLU A 296 -18.52 34.04 2.27
C GLU A 296 -19.13 33.27 3.45
N ASN A 297 -18.32 32.77 4.40
CA ASN A 297 -18.73 31.88 5.49
C ASN A 297 -19.42 30.57 5.01
N ASN A 298 -19.05 30.07 3.83
CA ASN A 298 -19.63 28.87 3.20
C ASN A 298 -18.73 27.64 3.37
N VAL A 299 -18.32 27.37 4.61
CA VAL A 299 -17.26 26.38 4.91
C VAL A 299 -17.80 25.08 5.54
N ASN A 300 -19.11 25.00 5.81
CA ASN A 300 -19.67 23.95 6.65
C ASN A 300 -19.53 22.54 6.02
N ASP A 301 -19.19 21.58 6.88
CA ASP A 301 -19.17 20.12 6.66
C ASP A 301 -18.06 19.52 5.76
N LYS A 302 -17.05 20.31 5.38
CA LYS A 302 -15.92 19.82 4.56
C LYS A 302 -14.76 19.32 5.43
N LEU A 303 -14.45 18.02 5.33
CA LEU A 303 -13.41 17.39 6.16
C LEU A 303 -11.98 17.80 5.75
N LEU A 304 -11.75 18.06 4.47
CA LEU A 304 -10.42 18.32 3.89
C LEU A 304 -10.27 19.78 3.42
N PHE A 305 -11.05 20.69 4.01
CA PHE A 305 -11.14 22.07 3.54
C PHE A 305 -9.78 22.78 3.55
N GLY A 306 -9.35 23.24 2.38
CA GLY A 306 -8.05 23.93 2.17
C GLY A 306 -6.82 23.03 2.31
N CYS A 307 -7.01 21.72 2.49
CA CYS A 307 -5.91 20.77 2.47
C CYS A 307 -5.46 20.53 1.02
N VAL A 308 -4.15 20.37 0.83
CA VAL A 308 -3.55 20.23 -0.50
C VAL A 308 -3.04 18.80 -0.65
N ALA A 309 -3.56 18.06 -1.63
CA ALA A 309 -3.22 16.67 -1.87
C ALA A 309 -2.41 16.50 -3.16
N ALA A 310 -1.52 15.51 -3.18
CA ALA A 310 -0.93 15.01 -4.42
C ALA A 310 -1.37 13.56 -4.68
N VAL A 311 -1.42 13.15 -5.94
CA VAL A 311 -1.89 11.80 -6.29
C VAL A 311 -0.89 11.09 -7.18
N LYS A 312 -0.76 9.78 -7.05
CA LYS A 312 0.20 9.02 -7.86
C LYS A 312 -0.04 9.17 -9.36
N GLY A 313 1.04 9.17 -10.13
CA GLY A 313 1.02 9.39 -11.58
C GLY A 313 0.18 8.41 -12.43
N ASN A 314 -0.43 7.38 -11.84
CA ASN A 314 -1.38 6.50 -12.52
C ASN A 314 -2.86 6.81 -12.22
N ILE A 315 -3.16 7.85 -11.45
CA ILE A 315 -4.50 8.30 -11.08
C ILE A 315 -4.88 9.51 -11.93
N SER A 316 -6.01 9.44 -12.64
CA SER A 316 -6.47 10.54 -13.50
C SER A 316 -6.99 11.74 -12.70
N VAL A 317 -6.49 12.92 -13.08
CA VAL A 317 -6.99 14.24 -12.68
C VAL A 317 -7.36 14.99 -13.97
N CYS A 318 -8.53 15.62 -14.01
CA CYS A 318 -8.97 16.41 -15.16
C CYS A 318 -7.92 17.45 -15.57
N ASP A 319 -7.73 17.63 -16.87
CA ASP A 319 -6.77 18.55 -17.49
C ASP A 319 -5.28 18.28 -17.19
N MET A 320 -4.97 17.14 -16.58
CA MET A 320 -3.60 16.65 -16.38
C MET A 320 -3.36 15.38 -17.21
N TYR A 321 -2.09 14.99 -17.36
CA TYR A 321 -1.75 13.73 -18.02
C TYR A 321 -1.97 12.52 -17.09
N ASN A 322 -2.22 11.35 -17.66
CA ASN A 322 -2.12 10.07 -16.94
C ASN A 322 -1.22 9.12 -17.73
N ASP A 323 0.07 9.18 -17.41
CA ASP A 323 1.14 8.51 -18.15
C ASP A 323 1.67 7.24 -17.47
N ALA A 324 1.30 6.98 -16.20
CA ALA A 324 1.93 5.97 -15.35
C ALA A 324 3.47 6.02 -15.35
N GLY A 325 4.05 7.21 -15.55
CA GLY A 325 5.48 7.47 -15.67
C GLY A 325 6.08 7.11 -17.03
N SER A 326 5.28 6.60 -17.96
CA SER A 326 5.75 6.10 -19.25
C SER A 326 5.71 7.15 -20.35
N TYR A 327 6.80 7.28 -21.08
CA TYR A 327 6.91 8.24 -22.17
C TYR A 327 5.88 7.99 -23.29
N VAL A 328 5.46 6.73 -23.50
CA VAL A 328 4.45 6.40 -24.53
C VAL A 328 3.08 7.04 -24.26
N LEU A 329 2.80 7.41 -23.01
CA LEU A 329 1.55 8.04 -22.59
C LEU A 329 1.73 9.51 -22.17
N HIS A 330 2.87 10.14 -22.46
CA HIS A 330 3.14 11.51 -21.97
C HIS A 330 2.16 12.58 -22.50
N GLU A 331 1.45 12.31 -23.60
CA GLU A 331 0.41 13.18 -24.14
C GLU A 331 -1.03 12.70 -23.80
N ASN A 332 -1.17 11.67 -22.95
CA ASN A 332 -2.48 11.13 -22.55
C ASN A 332 -3.19 12.06 -21.55
N LYS A 333 -3.72 13.17 -22.06
CA LYS A 333 -4.44 14.17 -21.26
C LYS A 333 -5.84 13.70 -20.90
N MET A 334 -6.17 13.74 -19.60
CA MET A 334 -7.43 13.25 -19.08
C MET A 334 -8.55 14.30 -19.18
N LYS A 335 -9.71 13.86 -19.65
CA LYS A 335 -10.93 14.69 -19.73
C LYS A 335 -11.73 14.72 -18.42
N ASP A 336 -11.53 13.71 -17.58
CA ASP A 336 -12.31 13.49 -16.37
C ASP A 336 -11.42 13.07 -15.22
N ASP A 337 -11.79 13.53 -14.03
CA ASP A 337 -11.27 13.02 -12.77
C ASP A 337 -11.63 11.54 -12.55
N ALA A 338 -10.74 10.81 -11.86
CA ALA A 338 -11.14 9.62 -11.14
C ALA A 338 -12.17 9.94 -10.04
N SER A 339 -13.10 9.03 -9.74
CA SER A 339 -14.16 9.28 -8.74
C SER A 339 -13.61 9.63 -7.35
N ILE A 340 -12.43 9.11 -6.99
CA ILE A 340 -11.73 9.46 -5.74
C ILE A 340 -11.31 10.94 -5.71
N ILE A 341 -10.86 11.52 -6.84
CA ILE A 341 -10.50 12.95 -6.94
C ILE A 341 -11.75 13.83 -6.79
N LYS A 342 -12.86 13.44 -7.44
CA LYS A 342 -14.16 14.13 -7.29
C LYS A 342 -14.61 14.18 -5.83
N LYS A 343 -14.39 13.08 -5.08
CA LYS A 343 -14.68 13.03 -3.63
C LYS A 343 -13.78 13.95 -2.82
N LEU A 344 -12.48 14.00 -3.11
CA LEU A 344 -11.54 14.92 -2.44
C LEU A 344 -11.96 16.39 -2.66
N ARG A 345 -12.20 16.79 -3.91
CA ARG A 345 -12.64 18.16 -4.25
C ARG A 345 -13.96 18.53 -3.58
N LYS A 346 -14.92 17.59 -3.53
CA LYS A 346 -16.19 17.79 -2.79
C LYS A 346 -15.97 18.06 -1.31
N GLN A 347 -14.93 17.46 -0.71
CA GLN A 347 -14.52 17.68 0.68
C GLN A 347 -13.65 18.92 0.88
N GLY A 348 -13.51 19.78 -0.13
CA GLY A 348 -12.77 21.05 -0.05
C GLY A 348 -11.26 20.91 -0.20
N CYS A 349 -10.78 19.76 -0.70
CA CYS A 349 -9.37 19.53 -0.97
C CYS A 349 -8.97 20.12 -2.34
N VAL A 350 -7.77 20.69 -2.40
CA VAL A 350 -7.13 21.19 -3.63
C VAL A 350 -6.09 20.16 -4.10
N ILE A 351 -6.03 19.92 -5.41
CA ILE A 351 -5.07 18.95 -5.97
C ILE A 351 -3.82 19.68 -6.46
N LEU A 352 -2.68 19.43 -5.80
CA LEU A 352 -1.36 19.96 -6.16
C LEU A 352 -0.92 19.51 -7.55
N GLY A 353 -1.10 18.21 -7.81
CA GLY A 353 -0.63 17.56 -9.02
C GLY A 353 -0.31 16.09 -8.80
N ARG A 354 0.53 15.52 -9.67
CA ARG A 354 0.86 14.11 -9.66
C ARG A 354 2.25 13.84 -9.08
N THR A 355 2.36 12.76 -8.32
CA THR A 355 3.66 12.27 -7.81
C THR A 355 4.27 11.25 -8.76
N ASN A 356 5.60 11.23 -8.81
CA ASN A 356 6.36 10.21 -9.53
C ASN A 356 6.09 8.82 -8.94
N LEU A 357 6.40 7.80 -9.72
CA LEU A 357 6.14 6.39 -9.44
C LEU A 357 7.21 5.52 -10.12
N SER A 358 7.31 4.25 -9.71
CA SER A 358 7.95 3.28 -10.60
C SER A 358 7.09 3.08 -11.84
N GLU A 359 7.70 3.16 -13.03
CA GLU A 359 6.99 3.12 -14.32
C GLU A 359 6.03 1.93 -14.45
N TRP A 360 4.84 2.16 -15.00
CA TRP A 360 3.75 1.18 -15.10
C TRP A 360 3.41 0.53 -13.75
N ALA A 361 3.52 1.31 -12.68
CA ALA A 361 3.34 0.84 -11.31
C ALA A 361 4.21 -0.40 -10.97
N TYR A 362 5.41 -0.49 -11.57
CA TYR A 362 6.38 -1.59 -11.45
C TYR A 362 6.06 -2.86 -12.27
N ALA A 363 5.11 -2.78 -13.20
CA ALA A 363 4.74 -3.89 -14.09
C ALA A 363 5.44 -3.84 -15.47
N LEU A 364 6.61 -3.21 -15.57
CA LEU A 364 7.35 -3.07 -16.83
C LEU A 364 8.49 -4.11 -16.98
N SER A 365 9.38 -4.22 -16.00
CA SER A 365 10.54 -5.13 -16.03
C SER A 365 11.11 -5.34 -14.62
N GLU A 366 11.73 -6.50 -14.38
CA GLU A 366 12.32 -6.89 -13.09
C GLU A 366 13.58 -6.07 -12.73
N ASN A 367 14.25 -5.48 -13.72
CA ASN A 367 15.55 -4.82 -13.54
C ASN A 367 15.46 -3.28 -13.49
N ILE A 368 14.27 -2.73 -13.31
CA ILE A 368 14.08 -1.27 -13.20
C ILE A 368 14.19 -0.87 -11.72
N PRO A 369 15.00 0.13 -11.38
CA PRO A 369 15.09 0.60 -10.00
C PRO A 369 13.74 1.16 -9.53
N SER A 370 13.42 0.91 -8.25
CA SER A 370 12.23 1.46 -7.63
C SER A 370 12.19 2.99 -7.75
N GLY A 371 11.02 3.55 -8.07
CA GLY A 371 10.83 4.98 -8.17
C GLY A 371 11.39 5.66 -9.42
N PHE A 372 11.95 4.88 -10.36
CA PHE A 372 12.27 5.37 -11.69
C PHE A 372 11.06 5.37 -12.61
N SER A 373 10.91 6.45 -13.37
CA SER A 373 10.08 6.47 -14.58
C SER A 373 10.73 7.27 -15.70
N ALA A 374 10.44 6.91 -16.95
CA ALA A 374 10.96 7.63 -18.11
C ALA A 374 10.60 9.12 -18.08
N VAL A 375 9.36 9.46 -17.69
CA VAL A 375 8.86 10.84 -17.65
C VAL A 375 9.37 11.62 -16.44
N GLY A 376 9.37 11.01 -15.24
CA GLY A 376 9.69 11.69 -13.99
C GLY A 376 11.14 11.55 -13.52
N GLY A 377 11.93 10.69 -14.16
CA GLY A 377 13.28 10.33 -13.71
C GLY A 377 13.28 9.47 -12.44
N GLN A 378 14.43 9.41 -11.78
CA GLN A 378 14.64 8.60 -10.57
C GLN A 378 14.25 9.38 -9.31
N CYS A 379 13.19 8.93 -8.62
CA CYS A 379 12.85 9.42 -7.29
C CYS A 379 13.86 8.89 -6.25
N LEU A 380 14.36 9.75 -5.36
CA LEU A 380 15.45 9.42 -4.42
C LEU A 380 15.01 9.54 -2.95
N HIS A 381 15.65 8.75 -2.09
CA HIS A 381 15.42 8.80 -0.64
C HIS A 381 15.93 10.13 -0.05
N PRO A 382 15.14 10.84 0.78
CA PRO A 382 15.55 12.11 1.40
C PRO A 382 16.75 12.02 2.35
N ASP A 383 16.82 10.98 3.19
CA ASP A 383 17.89 10.85 4.19
C ASP A 383 19.22 10.31 3.62
N ASP A 384 19.17 9.36 2.67
CA ASP A 384 20.35 8.82 2.00
C ASP A 384 19.99 8.34 0.59
N ILE A 385 20.43 9.07 -0.43
CA ILE A 385 20.12 8.82 -1.84
C ILE A 385 20.55 7.44 -2.36
N ARG A 386 21.34 6.67 -1.59
CA ARG A 386 21.77 5.31 -1.92
C ARG A 386 20.77 4.24 -1.48
N GLU A 387 19.85 4.58 -0.57
CA GLU A 387 18.83 3.68 -0.07
C GLU A 387 17.67 3.55 -1.06
N ASP A 388 17.14 2.33 -1.18
CA ASP A 388 15.94 2.08 -1.98
C ASP A 388 14.71 2.63 -1.24
N ILE A 389 13.94 3.50 -1.91
CA ILE A 389 12.65 4.02 -1.43
C ILE A 389 11.48 3.07 -1.67
N SER A 390 11.74 1.93 -2.31
CA SER A 390 10.75 0.98 -2.80
C SER A 390 9.69 1.66 -3.70
N GLY A 391 8.60 0.96 -4.00
CA GLY A 391 7.62 1.44 -4.95
C GLY A 391 6.42 0.52 -5.10
N SER A 392 5.47 0.84 -5.96
CA SER A 392 5.56 1.90 -6.96
C SER A 392 5.07 3.30 -6.55
N SER A 393 4.48 3.51 -5.36
CA SER A 393 4.04 4.85 -4.90
C SER A 393 5.19 5.65 -4.25
N SER A 394 6.35 5.65 -4.90
CA SER A 394 7.60 6.25 -4.41
C SER A 394 7.49 7.75 -4.15
N GLY A 395 7.10 8.53 -5.16
CA GLY A 395 6.95 9.99 -5.03
C GLY A 395 5.87 10.38 -4.03
N SER A 396 4.83 9.54 -3.87
CA SER A 396 3.78 9.75 -2.86
C SER A 396 4.35 9.70 -1.45
N ALA A 397 5.22 8.73 -1.14
CA ALA A 397 5.88 8.61 0.17
C ALA A 397 6.96 9.67 0.39
N VAL A 398 7.85 9.86 -0.60
CA VAL A 398 8.94 10.86 -0.53
C VAL A 398 8.38 12.27 -0.37
N GLY A 399 7.28 12.61 -1.06
CA GLY A 399 6.64 13.91 -0.93
C GLY A 399 6.02 14.17 0.46
N ILE A 400 5.52 13.13 1.15
CA ILE A 400 5.09 13.25 2.55
C ILE A 400 6.29 13.57 3.44
N LYS A 401 7.37 12.80 3.32
CA LYS A 401 8.60 12.98 4.11
C LYS A 401 9.23 14.37 3.91
N LEU A 402 9.15 14.91 2.70
CA LEU A 402 9.67 16.23 2.34
C LEU A 402 8.69 17.39 2.59
N ASN A 403 7.50 17.14 3.14
CA ASN A 403 6.44 18.14 3.35
C ASN A 403 6.09 18.92 2.07
N LEU A 404 5.88 18.21 0.96
CA LEU A 404 5.53 18.82 -0.33
C LEU A 404 4.02 18.99 -0.53
N PHE A 405 3.21 18.39 0.34
CA PHE A 405 1.75 18.46 0.36
C PHE A 405 1.22 17.97 1.73
N THR A 406 -0.07 18.17 1.98
CA THR A 406 -0.74 17.74 3.22
C THR A 406 -0.83 16.22 3.30
N PHE A 407 -1.32 15.55 2.26
CA PHE A 407 -1.36 14.09 2.17
C PHE A 407 -1.26 13.64 0.71
N SER A 408 -1.10 12.35 0.45
CA SER A 408 -1.17 11.82 -0.91
C SER A 408 -2.00 10.55 -1.04
N LEU A 409 -2.38 10.25 -2.27
CA LEU A 409 -2.99 8.98 -2.64
C LEU A 409 -2.03 8.16 -3.50
N GLY A 410 -1.78 6.92 -3.08
CA GLY A 410 -1.03 5.91 -3.81
C GLY A 410 -1.93 4.80 -4.33
N THR A 411 -1.33 3.86 -5.05
CA THR A 411 -2.02 2.65 -5.55
C THR A 411 -1.20 1.42 -5.22
N GLU A 412 -1.88 0.33 -4.85
CA GLU A 412 -1.26 -0.94 -4.50
C GLU A 412 -1.96 -2.14 -5.13
N THR A 413 -1.17 -2.91 -5.86
CA THR A 413 -1.46 -4.30 -6.25
C THR A 413 -0.85 -5.25 -5.22
N GLN A 414 0.45 -5.07 -4.94
CA GLN A 414 1.20 -5.80 -3.92
C GLN A 414 2.33 -4.91 -3.38
N GLY A 415 2.21 -4.44 -2.13
CA GLY A 415 3.23 -3.64 -1.44
C GLY A 415 3.40 -2.20 -1.90
N SER A 416 2.79 -1.76 -3.02
CA SER A 416 3.10 -0.47 -3.63
C SER A 416 2.63 0.79 -2.90
N ILE A 417 1.88 0.69 -1.82
CA ILE A 417 1.58 1.77 -0.86
C ILE A 417 2.39 1.54 0.42
N LEU A 418 2.33 0.34 0.99
CA LEU A 418 2.93 0.04 2.29
C LEU A 418 4.46 -0.01 2.25
N SER A 419 5.04 -0.65 1.24
CA SER A 419 6.49 -0.79 1.09
C SER A 419 7.21 0.56 0.95
N PRO A 420 6.80 1.50 0.07
CA PRO A 420 7.47 2.80 0.00
C PRO A 420 7.29 3.63 1.27
N ALA A 421 6.16 3.50 1.98
CA ALA A 421 5.98 4.15 3.27
C ALA A 421 6.96 3.63 4.34
N ILE A 422 7.18 2.31 4.40
CA ILE A 422 8.16 1.69 5.30
C ILE A 422 9.58 2.16 4.97
N HIS A 423 9.98 2.10 3.70
CA HIS A 423 11.36 2.37 3.29
C HIS A 423 11.74 3.85 3.42
N THR A 424 10.82 4.77 3.09
CA THR A 424 11.05 6.22 3.19
C THR A 424 11.14 6.71 4.65
N LYS A 425 10.56 5.95 5.60
CA LYS A 425 10.43 6.27 7.04
C LYS A 425 9.57 7.50 7.30
N HIS A 426 9.00 7.60 8.50
CA HIS A 426 8.10 8.72 8.91
C HIS A 426 6.91 8.96 7.97
N VAL A 427 6.40 7.91 7.33
CA VAL A 427 5.19 7.95 6.51
C VAL A 427 4.23 6.88 7.03
N CYS A 428 3.01 7.29 7.38
CA CYS A 428 1.90 6.39 7.66
C CYS A 428 1.16 6.08 6.36
N ALA A 429 0.68 4.85 6.20
CA ALA A 429 -0.03 4.47 4.99
C ALA A 429 -1.04 3.34 5.25
N LEU A 430 -2.09 3.31 4.44
CA LEU A 430 -3.13 2.30 4.49
C LEU A 430 -3.36 1.73 3.10
N LYS A 431 -3.36 0.40 3.00
CA LYS A 431 -3.90 -0.32 1.86
C LYS A 431 -5.32 -0.76 2.22
N PRO A 432 -6.37 -0.10 1.68
CA PRO A 432 -7.74 -0.52 1.91
C PRO A 432 -8.00 -1.96 1.43
N SER A 433 -9.12 -2.51 1.89
CA SER A 433 -9.66 -3.71 1.27
C SER A 433 -9.96 -3.45 -0.19
N VAL A 434 -9.68 -4.43 -1.06
CA VAL A 434 -10.00 -4.32 -2.48
C VAL A 434 -11.49 -4.01 -2.64
N ASN A 435 -11.82 -3.09 -3.54
CA ASN A 435 -13.17 -2.57 -3.79
C ASN A 435 -13.78 -1.72 -2.65
N ALA A 436 -13.03 -1.39 -1.59
CA ALA A 436 -13.52 -0.41 -0.60
C ALA A 436 -13.64 0.99 -1.21
N TRP A 437 -12.72 1.34 -2.11
CA TRP A 437 -12.67 2.62 -2.81
C TRP A 437 -12.93 2.43 -4.31
N PRO A 438 -13.48 3.44 -5.01
CA PRO A 438 -13.59 3.44 -6.48
C PRO A 438 -12.21 3.27 -7.16
N LYS A 439 -12.20 2.61 -8.32
CA LYS A 439 -10.99 2.29 -9.11
C LYS A 439 -11.05 2.81 -10.55
N ASP A 440 -12.08 3.56 -10.88
CA ASP A 440 -12.27 4.17 -12.20
C ASP A 440 -11.19 5.21 -12.49
N ASN A 441 -10.77 5.29 -13.76
CA ASN A 441 -9.73 6.20 -14.24
C ASN A 441 -8.42 6.12 -13.44
N ILE A 442 -8.03 4.90 -13.06
CA ILE A 442 -6.70 4.56 -12.55
C ILE A 442 -6.11 3.55 -13.53
N ILE A 443 -4.89 3.77 -14.04
CA ILE A 443 -4.22 2.80 -14.91
C ILE A 443 -3.95 1.53 -14.07
N PRO A 444 -4.57 0.38 -14.42
CA PRO A 444 -4.57 -0.81 -13.57
C PRO A 444 -3.35 -1.71 -13.83
N ILE A 445 -3.10 -2.63 -12.91
CA ILE A 445 -2.28 -3.83 -13.11
C ILE A 445 -3.18 -5.07 -13.01
N ASN A 446 -3.85 -5.25 -11.88
CA ASN A 446 -4.69 -6.41 -11.59
C ASN A 446 -5.93 -5.99 -10.80
N TYR A 447 -7.09 -6.02 -11.45
CA TYR A 447 -8.37 -5.62 -10.84
C TYR A 447 -8.73 -6.36 -9.54
N ASP A 448 -8.26 -7.60 -9.34
CA ASP A 448 -8.56 -8.39 -8.14
C ASP A 448 -7.72 -7.99 -6.92
N GLN A 449 -6.66 -7.21 -7.12
CA GLN A 449 -5.71 -6.83 -6.08
C GLN A 449 -5.59 -5.30 -5.95
N ASP A 450 -5.76 -4.58 -7.05
CA ASP A 450 -5.59 -3.14 -7.13
C ASP A 450 -6.54 -2.41 -6.18
N THR A 451 -5.96 -1.49 -5.42
CA THR A 451 -6.68 -0.49 -4.63
C THR A 451 -5.91 0.82 -4.57
N CYS A 452 -6.64 1.93 -4.55
CA CYS A 452 -6.11 3.22 -4.12
C CYS A 452 -6.05 3.24 -2.58
N GLY A 453 -5.15 4.02 -2.00
CA GLY A 453 -5.07 4.22 -0.55
C GLY A 453 -4.26 5.45 -0.14
N PRO A 454 -4.45 5.94 1.09
CA PRO A 454 -3.81 7.17 1.56
C PRO A 454 -2.39 6.94 2.09
N LEU A 455 -1.55 7.96 1.93
CA LEU A 455 -0.28 8.14 2.61
C LEU A 455 -0.29 9.51 3.31
N ALA A 456 0.09 9.56 4.57
CA ALA A 456 0.07 10.76 5.40
C ALA A 456 1.18 10.70 6.48
N ARG A 457 1.28 11.73 7.32
CA ARG A 457 2.28 11.77 8.41
C ARG A 457 1.83 11.01 9.65
N THR A 458 0.53 11.05 9.93
CA THR A 458 -0.04 10.54 11.18
C THR A 458 -1.09 9.46 10.90
N ILE A 459 -1.41 8.65 11.91
CA ILE A 459 -2.47 7.64 11.81
C ILE A 459 -3.83 8.34 11.77
N GLU A 460 -3.97 9.43 12.51
CA GLU A 460 -5.18 10.25 12.56
C GLU A 460 -5.53 10.78 11.17
N ASP A 461 -4.54 11.24 10.40
CA ASP A 461 -4.75 11.65 9.00
C ASP A 461 -5.20 10.46 8.14
N ILE A 462 -4.61 9.27 8.34
CA ILE A 462 -5.00 8.04 7.62
C ILE A 462 -6.43 7.63 7.96
N GLU A 463 -6.84 7.72 9.22
CA GLU A 463 -8.19 7.40 9.69
C GLU A 463 -9.22 8.38 9.14
N LEU A 464 -8.90 9.68 9.12
CA LEU A 464 -9.78 10.71 8.55
C LEU A 464 -10.00 10.50 7.05
N LEU A 465 -8.96 10.05 6.33
CA LEU A 465 -9.04 9.77 4.89
C LEU A 465 -9.79 8.48 4.55
N HIS A 466 -9.91 7.52 5.47
CA HIS A 466 -10.49 6.18 5.23
C HIS A 466 -11.99 6.06 5.51
#